data_AF-A0AAD7XF50-F1
#
_entry.id   AF-A0AAD7XF50-F1
#
_cell.length_a   1.000
_cell.length_b   1.000
_cell.length_c   1.000
_cell.angle_alpha   90.00
_cell.angle_beta   90.00
_cell.angle_gamma   90.00
#
_symmetry.space_group_name_H-M   'P 1'
#
loop_
_entity.id
_entity.type
_entity.pdbx_description
1 polymer ?
#
loop_
_entity_poly.entity_id
_entity_poly.type
_entity_poly.pdbx_seq_one_letter_code
_entity_poly.pdbx_strand_id
1 'polypeptide(L)'
;MTTTISVRVPRRPVEGCLLRAQGLVRSSELARDEVELRWRWLRGEVVPNCAFESCEFAYDYDPVSVMQRGTALQCAACVKANAAREELTFCSARCFIDAWPRHKQKHAKYLARPRANSEGAASDDDWCGGCVPTKRPGDDDEQRWEVLCDGPAEVSPSADEVGRRLRVECYGVARDEIVARGAVVTETVLAGPSGGGAPRRWVGETSNAEERVRVASYNVLAEIYATPNMYPYCARWALDWQYRFRRLVDEIIDVDPDVLCLQEAQRDHYERDVEPALEARGYEGIFAQKAREGAAGKVDGCAMFWKRAKFRLSEHRTVSFNDLARGEATALALADRDQHAFLLRLVKDNVAQIAVLETFHAVHHRRRLCVANTHLYSNKENADTKLWQALALSREIDRLVHRHQRDLPLVIAGDFNSVPTSSVYALLATGTVDPNHADLHPPNDKRRGPFSILPDPRNINHRLNLASAYRVALGAEPSFTILTPAFQGTLDYVWYDPATLRCAAVAQIPSHHLLTTTAKGLPNAQFPSDHIMLACDLFFLV
;
A
#
# COMPACT_ATOMS: atom_id res chain seq x y z
N MET A 1 32.18 30.09 3.43
CA MET A 1 31.82 28.95 2.57
C MET A 1 31.31 27.80 3.43
N THR A 2 30.01 27.69 3.63
CA THR A 2 29.42 26.58 4.41
C THR A 2 28.43 25.83 3.54
N THR A 3 28.94 24.90 2.73
CA THR A 3 28.12 23.89 2.07
C THR A 3 27.95 22.71 3.04
N THR A 4 26.72 22.27 3.24
CA THR A 4 26.39 21.15 4.12
C THR A 4 25.49 20.16 3.40
N ILE A 5 25.61 18.88 3.76
CA ILE A 5 24.76 17.80 3.24
C ILE A 5 24.08 17.11 4.40
N SER A 6 22.74 17.01 4.33
CA SER A 6 21.96 16.14 5.19
C SER A 6 21.62 14.85 4.45
N VAL A 7 22.00 13.70 4.99
CA VAL A 7 21.70 12.39 4.42
C VAL A 7 20.48 11.79 5.10
N ARG A 8 19.58 11.19 4.32
CA ARG A 8 18.42 10.44 4.80
C ARG A 8 18.37 9.09 4.11
N VAL A 9 17.97 8.07 4.87
CA VAL A 9 17.78 6.69 4.42
C VAL A 9 16.70 6.06 5.31
N PRO A 10 15.93 5.06 4.85
CA PRO A 10 15.06 4.29 5.72
C PRO A 10 15.81 3.83 6.97
N ARG A 11 15.25 4.12 8.15
CA ARG A 11 15.98 3.95 9.42
C ARG A 11 16.33 2.49 9.70
N ARG A 12 15.44 1.55 9.36
CA ARG A 12 15.60 0.13 9.69
C ARG A 12 15.45 -0.69 8.41
N PRO A 13 16.57 -1.05 7.77
CA PRO A 13 16.57 -1.87 6.57
C PRO A 13 16.00 -3.26 6.77
N VAL A 14 15.58 -3.86 5.65
CA VAL A 14 15.19 -5.26 5.58
C VAL A 14 15.94 -5.90 4.42
N GLU A 15 16.45 -7.11 4.66
CA GLU A 15 17.10 -7.95 3.65
C GLU A 15 16.28 -7.99 2.35
N GLY A 16 16.97 -7.78 1.22
CA GLY A 16 16.45 -7.78 -0.14
C GLY A 16 15.40 -6.71 -0.45
N CYS A 17 15.17 -5.76 0.46
CA CYS A 17 14.39 -4.55 0.18
C CYS A 17 15.33 -3.43 -0.23
N LEU A 18 15.02 -2.73 -1.31
CA LEU A 18 15.85 -1.66 -1.83
C LEU A 18 15.91 -0.50 -0.83
N LEU A 19 17.11 -0.13 -0.40
CA LEU A 19 17.36 1.08 0.36
C LEU A 19 17.78 2.19 -0.59
N ARG A 20 17.17 3.36 -0.43
CA ARG A 20 17.52 4.56 -1.20
C ARG A 20 17.96 5.67 -0.27
N ALA A 21 19.18 6.15 -0.47
CA ALA A 21 19.69 7.31 0.22
C ALA A 21 19.29 8.60 -0.52
N GLN A 22 19.03 9.65 0.25
CA GLN A 22 18.70 10.98 -0.24
C GLN A 22 19.63 12.01 0.40
N GLY A 23 20.19 12.89 -0.43
CA GLY A 23 21.08 13.95 0.01
C GLY A 23 20.43 15.31 -0.19
N LEU A 24 20.32 16.09 0.88
CA LEU A 24 19.87 17.48 0.81
C LEU A 24 21.06 18.41 0.97
N VAL A 25 21.45 19.07 -0.13
CA VAL A 25 22.49 20.09 -0.15
C VAL A 25 21.92 21.43 0.29
N ARG A 26 22.62 22.10 1.21
CA ARG A 26 22.40 23.50 1.58
C ARG A 26 23.71 24.26 1.42
N SER A 27 23.72 25.25 0.54
CA SER A 27 24.87 26.13 0.29
C SER A 27 24.41 27.58 0.22
N SER A 28 25.27 28.50 0.66
CA SER A 28 25.09 29.95 0.50
C SER A 28 25.67 30.49 -0.81
N GLU A 29 26.40 29.66 -1.57
CA GLU A 29 27.24 30.11 -2.70
C GLU A 29 27.07 29.24 -3.95
N LEU A 30 26.86 27.93 -3.80
CA LEU A 30 26.67 27.00 -4.93
C LEU A 30 25.19 26.76 -5.19
N ALA A 31 24.80 26.75 -6.45
CA ALA A 31 23.49 26.27 -6.84
C ALA A 31 23.40 24.74 -6.63
N ARG A 32 22.19 24.20 -6.44
CA ARG A 32 22.02 22.77 -6.11
C ARG A 32 22.50 21.84 -7.21
N ASP A 33 22.35 22.26 -8.46
CA ASP A 33 22.75 21.59 -9.69
C ASP A 33 24.26 21.65 -9.96
N GLU A 34 24.99 22.51 -9.26
CA GLU A 34 26.46 22.59 -9.33
C GLU A 34 27.15 21.55 -8.42
N VAL A 35 26.40 20.83 -7.59
CA VAL A 35 26.94 19.86 -6.63
C VAL A 35 26.52 18.43 -7.02
N GLU A 36 27.47 17.66 -7.53
CA GLU A 36 27.30 16.23 -7.78
C GLU A 36 27.33 15.47 -6.44
N LEU A 37 26.39 14.54 -6.23
CA LEU A 37 26.38 13.70 -5.03
C LEU A 37 26.97 12.32 -5.34
N ARG A 38 28.06 11.96 -4.65
CA ARG A 38 28.68 10.63 -4.69
C ARG A 38 28.42 9.87 -3.41
N TRP A 39 28.20 8.56 -3.53
CA TRP A 39 27.73 7.72 -2.43
C TRP A 39 28.72 6.62 -2.10
N ARG A 40 28.82 6.30 -0.81
CA ARG A 40 29.51 5.11 -0.31
C ARG A 40 28.65 4.44 0.74
N TRP A 41 28.47 3.13 0.60
CA TRP A 41 27.83 2.29 1.59
C TRP A 41 28.89 1.47 2.31
N LEU A 42 28.80 1.46 3.64
CA LEU A 42 29.61 0.62 4.49
C LEU A 42 28.72 -0.25 5.36
N ARG A 43 29.21 -1.44 5.71
CA ARG A 43 28.59 -2.32 6.68
C ARG A 43 29.43 -2.38 7.95
N GLY A 44 28.76 -2.38 9.09
CA GLY A 44 29.41 -2.55 10.39
C GLY A 44 29.58 -4.01 10.77
N GLU A 45 29.86 -4.22 12.04
CA GLU A 45 29.89 -5.54 12.65
C GLU A 45 28.47 -6.05 12.92
N VAL A 46 28.34 -7.38 13.08
CA VAL A 46 27.07 -7.99 13.48
C VAL A 46 26.79 -7.63 14.93
N VAL A 47 25.59 -7.11 15.17
CA VAL A 47 25.17 -6.65 16.49
C VAL A 47 24.23 -7.69 17.10
N PRO A 48 24.32 -8.02 18.40
CA PRO A 48 23.34 -8.89 19.03
C PRO A 48 22.09 -8.09 19.45
N ASN A 49 20.89 -8.61 19.15
CA ASN A 49 19.60 -8.18 19.68
C ASN A 49 19.39 -8.50 21.16
N CYS A 50 20.14 -9.46 21.69
CA CYS A 50 20.09 -9.84 23.11
C CYS A 50 21.44 -9.60 23.76
N ALA A 51 21.46 -8.80 24.83
CA ALA A 51 22.63 -8.54 25.66
C ALA A 51 23.09 -9.78 26.47
N PHE A 52 22.36 -10.90 26.38
CA PHE A 52 22.78 -12.16 26.97
C PHE A 52 23.69 -12.88 25.99
N GLU A 53 24.99 -12.92 26.31
CA GLU A 53 26.04 -13.50 25.46
C GLU A 53 25.81 -14.97 25.07
N SER A 54 25.07 -15.72 25.89
CA SER A 54 24.75 -17.13 25.63
C SER A 54 23.34 -17.33 25.08
N CYS A 55 22.70 -16.27 24.58
CA CYS A 55 21.42 -16.41 23.88
C CYS A 55 21.65 -17.06 22.52
N GLU A 56 21.07 -18.25 22.32
CA GLU A 56 21.08 -18.96 21.02
C GLU A 56 20.45 -18.13 19.89
N PHE A 57 19.64 -17.15 20.27
CA PHE A 57 18.94 -16.24 19.37
C PHE A 57 19.41 -14.80 19.50
N ALA A 58 20.64 -14.58 20.01
CA ALA A 58 21.19 -13.25 20.17
C ALA A 58 21.17 -12.45 18.87
N TYR A 59 21.19 -13.12 17.72
CA TYR A 59 21.25 -12.52 16.39
C TYR A 59 20.00 -12.79 15.55
N ASP A 60 18.93 -13.31 16.16
CA ASP A 60 17.69 -13.55 15.44
C ASP A 60 16.90 -12.24 15.35
N TYR A 61 16.65 -11.79 14.12
CA TYR A 61 16.04 -10.51 13.80
C TYR A 61 14.57 -10.61 13.41
N ASP A 62 14.00 -11.81 13.33
CA ASP A 62 12.69 -12.03 12.73
C ASP A 62 11.58 -11.27 13.49
N PRO A 63 11.03 -10.18 12.92
CA PRO A 63 9.92 -9.47 13.54
C PRO A 63 8.59 -10.24 13.45
N VAL A 64 8.53 -11.34 12.69
CA VAL A 64 7.36 -12.20 12.48
C VAL A 64 7.28 -13.32 13.53
N SER A 65 8.37 -13.61 14.25
CA SER A 65 8.45 -14.66 15.28
C SER A 65 7.86 -14.26 16.65
N VAL A 66 6.88 -13.36 16.68
CA VAL A 66 6.13 -13.02 17.91
C VAL A 66 5.44 -14.27 18.50
N MET A 67 5.13 -15.27 17.67
CA MET A 67 4.56 -16.54 18.14
C MET A 67 5.50 -17.37 19.02
N GLN A 68 6.82 -17.18 18.96
CA GLN A 68 7.78 -17.97 19.75
C GLN A 68 8.40 -17.21 20.92
N ARG A 69 8.42 -15.86 20.89
CA ARG A 69 9.14 -15.05 21.89
C ARG A 69 8.32 -13.83 22.29
N GLY A 70 8.12 -13.67 23.60
CA GLY A 70 7.41 -12.52 24.17
C GLY A 70 8.09 -11.18 23.89
N THR A 71 7.54 -10.09 24.42
CA THR A 71 8.05 -8.72 24.22
C THR A 71 9.48 -8.58 24.73
N ALA A 72 10.38 -8.02 23.91
CA ALA A 72 11.75 -7.73 24.32
C ALA A 72 11.77 -6.80 25.54
N LEU A 73 12.70 -7.06 26.47
CA LEU A 73 12.85 -6.34 27.73
C LEU A 73 14.07 -5.43 27.71
N GLN A 74 13.98 -4.29 28.38
CA GLN A 74 15.09 -3.36 28.55
C GLN A 74 15.35 -3.08 30.03
N CYS A 75 16.63 -3.03 30.43
CA CYS A 75 16.98 -2.64 31.79
C CYS A 75 16.75 -1.13 32.00
N ALA A 76 15.74 -0.78 32.80
CA ALA A 76 15.38 0.61 33.07
C ALA A 76 16.54 1.46 33.64
N ALA A 77 17.43 0.87 34.44
CA ALA A 77 18.60 1.57 34.99
C ALA A 77 19.61 1.95 33.90
N CYS A 78 19.91 1.01 32.99
CA CYS A 78 20.79 1.27 31.84
C CYS A 78 20.18 2.27 30.86
N VAL A 79 18.85 2.24 30.65
CA VAL A 79 18.15 3.24 29.83
C VAL A 79 18.32 4.63 30.42
N LYS A 80 18.09 4.81 31.73
CA LYS A 80 18.29 6.10 32.43
C LYS A 80 19.73 6.60 32.36
N ALA A 81 20.70 5.69 32.24
CA ALA A 81 22.12 6.02 32.15
C ALA A 81 22.63 6.11 30.68
N ASN A 82 21.72 6.12 29.70
CA ASN A 82 22.03 6.27 28.27
C ASN A 82 23.04 5.23 27.75
N ALA A 83 22.93 3.98 28.24
CA ALA A 83 23.71 2.85 27.73
C ALA A 83 23.29 2.50 26.29
N ALA A 84 24.19 1.84 25.54
CA ALA A 84 23.85 1.40 24.18
C ALA A 84 22.71 0.39 24.22
N ARG A 85 21.81 0.46 23.24
CA ARG A 85 20.55 -0.31 23.24
C ARG A 85 20.83 -1.82 23.29
N GLU A 86 21.91 -2.26 22.69
CA GLU A 86 22.27 -3.67 22.52
C GLU A 86 22.93 -4.25 23.77
N GLU A 87 23.41 -3.39 24.66
CA GLU A 87 23.96 -3.78 25.97
C GLU A 87 22.87 -3.96 27.04
N LEU A 88 21.66 -3.46 26.76
CA LEU A 88 20.56 -3.38 27.73
C LEU A 88 19.26 -4.06 27.29
N THR A 89 19.19 -4.58 26.05
CA THR A 89 17.99 -5.23 25.49
C THR A 89 18.11 -6.75 25.58
N PHE A 90 17.02 -7.42 25.95
CA PHE A 90 16.94 -8.87 26.13
C PHE A 90 15.72 -9.42 25.39
N CYS A 91 15.88 -10.52 24.66
CA CYS A 91 14.78 -11.05 23.84
C CYS A 91 13.67 -11.75 24.65
N SER A 92 13.91 -12.04 25.93
CA SER A 92 12.92 -12.67 26.81
C SER A 92 13.22 -12.39 28.29
N ALA A 93 12.21 -12.61 29.15
CA ALA A 93 12.36 -12.59 30.60
C ALA A 93 13.45 -13.57 31.08
N ARG A 94 13.52 -14.75 30.44
CA ARG A 94 14.54 -15.76 30.75
C ARG A 94 15.95 -15.23 30.47
N CYS A 95 16.20 -14.71 29.27
CA CYS A 95 17.50 -14.15 28.93
C CYS A 95 17.88 -12.96 29.83
N PHE A 96 16.92 -12.15 30.26
CA PHE A 96 17.18 -11.08 31.22
C PHE A 96 17.62 -11.61 32.59
N ILE A 97 16.89 -12.60 33.13
CA ILE A 97 17.21 -13.23 34.42
C ILE A 97 18.56 -13.92 34.37
N ASP A 98 18.81 -14.73 33.33
CA ASP A 98 20.05 -15.49 33.16
C ASP A 98 21.26 -14.57 32.98
N ALA A 99 21.09 -13.42 32.32
CA ALA A 99 22.15 -12.42 32.16
C ALA A 99 22.38 -11.55 33.41
N TRP A 100 21.42 -11.47 34.33
CA TRP A 100 21.43 -10.53 35.45
C TRP A 100 22.72 -10.56 36.29
N PRO A 101 23.32 -11.72 36.64
CA PRO A 101 24.55 -11.77 37.44
C PRO A 101 25.71 -10.98 36.85
N ARG A 102 25.85 -10.96 35.51
CA ARG A 102 26.86 -10.17 34.79
C ARG A 102 26.34 -8.76 34.49
N HIS A 103 25.10 -8.63 34.03
CA HIS A 103 24.53 -7.35 33.62
C HIS A 103 24.51 -6.31 34.76
N LYS A 104 24.16 -6.70 35.99
CA LYS A 104 24.16 -5.79 37.16
C LYS A 104 25.53 -5.19 37.46
N GLN A 105 26.62 -5.88 37.11
CA GLN A 105 27.99 -5.36 37.30
C GLN A 105 28.29 -4.19 36.36
N LYS A 106 27.61 -4.13 35.19
CA LYS A 106 27.74 -3.02 34.25
C LYS A 106 27.08 -1.73 34.78
N HIS A 107 26.13 -1.82 35.71
CA HIS A 107 25.45 -0.64 36.28
C HIS A 107 26.41 0.30 36.99
N ALA A 108 27.44 -0.24 37.66
CA ALA A 108 28.48 0.57 38.30
C ALA A 108 29.26 1.43 37.29
N LYS A 109 29.47 0.93 36.05
CA LYS A 109 30.15 1.68 34.98
C LYS A 109 29.32 2.86 34.48
N TYR A 110 27.99 2.71 34.38
CA TYR A 110 27.13 3.78 33.89
C TYR A 110 26.80 4.83 34.96
N LEU A 111 26.76 4.46 36.23
CA LEU A 111 26.61 5.39 37.36
C LEU A 111 27.85 6.29 37.57
N ALA A 112 29.00 5.91 37.02
CA ALA A 112 30.25 6.68 37.08
C ALA A 112 30.42 7.71 35.94
N ARG A 113 29.53 7.75 34.93
CA ARG A 113 29.59 8.76 33.86
C ARG A 113 29.10 10.12 34.39
N PRO A 114 29.83 11.24 34.17
CA PRO A 114 29.36 12.56 34.59
C PRO A 114 28.00 12.87 33.95
N ARG A 115 27.04 13.34 34.75
CA ARG A 115 25.80 13.90 34.22
C ARG A 115 26.16 15.14 33.40
N ALA A 116 25.90 15.13 32.09
CA ALA A 116 25.88 16.37 31.32
C ALA A 116 24.71 17.22 31.86
N ASN A 117 25.01 18.42 32.36
CA ASN A 117 24.00 19.36 32.83
C ASN A 117 23.05 19.73 31.67
N SER A 118 21.82 19.23 31.72
CA SER A 118 20.68 19.84 31.04
C SER A 118 19.81 20.48 32.13
N GLU A 119 20.08 21.74 32.45
CA GLU A 119 19.11 22.58 33.15
C GLU A 119 17.99 22.91 32.17
N GLY A 120 16.81 22.36 32.45
CA GLY A 120 15.58 22.53 31.70
C GLY A 120 14.56 21.59 32.30
N ALA A 121 13.77 22.09 33.25
CA ALA A 121 12.78 21.33 34.00
C ALA A 121 11.84 20.55 33.05
N ALA A 122 11.84 19.22 33.18
CA ALA A 122 10.85 18.36 32.56
C ALA A 122 9.56 18.40 33.39
N SER A 123 8.47 18.85 32.78
CA SER A 123 7.10 18.61 33.27
C SER A 123 6.73 17.15 33.02
N ASP A 124 6.01 16.55 33.97
CA ASP A 124 5.67 15.12 34.09
C ASP A 124 4.71 14.53 33.01
N ASP A 125 4.65 15.07 31.79
CA ASP A 125 3.65 14.67 30.77
C ASP A 125 4.20 13.99 29.50
N ASP A 126 5.47 13.60 29.43
CA ASP A 126 6.06 13.02 28.21
C ASP A 126 6.31 11.51 28.30
N TRP A 127 5.23 10.75 28.53
CA TRP A 127 5.20 9.30 28.28
C TRP A 127 4.62 9.02 26.89
N CYS A 128 5.28 9.54 25.87
CA CYS A 128 5.02 9.17 24.48
C CYS A 128 5.99 8.05 24.07
N GLY A 129 5.46 6.84 23.89
CA GLY A 129 6.21 5.69 23.42
C GLY A 129 6.89 5.98 22.08
N GLY A 130 8.23 6.06 22.11
CA GLY A 130 9.08 5.98 20.94
C GLY A 130 9.58 7.32 20.40
N CYS A 131 10.49 7.97 21.13
CA CYS A 131 11.62 8.75 20.59
C CYS A 131 12.65 8.99 21.70
N VAL A 132 13.74 8.21 21.74
CA VAL A 132 14.96 8.61 22.47
C VAL A 132 15.76 9.51 21.50
N PRO A 133 16.32 10.65 21.94
CA PRO A 133 17.10 11.52 21.08
C PRO A 133 18.30 10.78 20.50
N THR A 134 18.40 10.74 19.17
CA THR A 134 19.56 10.23 18.44
C THR A 134 20.78 11.10 18.77
N LYS A 135 21.88 10.46 19.20
CA LYS A 135 23.20 11.10 19.38
C LYS A 135 23.60 11.92 18.15
N ARG A 136 24.42 12.96 18.37
CA ARG A 136 25.06 13.74 17.29
C ARG A 136 25.96 12.83 16.44
N PRO A 137 26.05 13.08 15.11
CA PRO A 137 26.95 12.32 14.24
C PRO A 137 28.41 12.58 14.67
N GLY A 138 29.09 11.54 15.14
CA GLY A 138 30.49 11.60 15.60
C GLY A 138 30.87 10.57 16.68
N ASP A 139 29.90 9.93 17.32
CA ASP A 139 30.15 9.01 18.45
C ASP A 139 30.29 7.51 18.06
N ASP A 140 30.24 7.18 16.76
CA ASP A 140 30.33 5.79 16.22
C ASP A 140 31.71 5.49 15.56
N ASP A 141 32.71 6.36 15.70
CA ASP A 141 34.03 6.22 15.06
C ASP A 141 34.92 5.11 15.69
N GLU A 142 34.48 4.45 16.76
CA GLU A 142 35.19 3.29 17.34
C GLU A 142 34.87 1.95 16.64
N GLN A 143 33.82 1.88 15.80
CA GLN A 143 33.42 0.65 15.11
C GLN A 143 34.19 0.46 13.79
N ARG A 144 34.60 -0.78 13.49
CA ARG A 144 35.19 -1.14 12.19
C ARG A 144 34.10 -1.18 11.11
N TRP A 145 34.30 -0.41 10.03
CA TRP A 145 33.43 -0.37 8.87
C TRP A 145 34.10 -1.04 7.65
N GLU A 146 33.36 -1.88 6.95
CA GLU A 146 33.77 -2.49 5.68
C GLU A 146 33.01 -1.85 4.53
N VAL A 147 33.69 -1.56 3.41
CA VAL A 147 33.04 -1.02 2.21
C VAL A 147 32.13 -2.09 1.62
N LEU A 148 30.84 -1.76 1.48
CA LEU A 148 29.83 -2.59 0.83
C LEU A 148 29.78 -2.26 -0.67
N CYS A 149 29.64 -0.99 -1.01
CA CYS A 149 29.72 -0.51 -2.39
C CYS A 149 30.04 1.00 -2.48
N ASP A 150 30.59 1.41 -3.61
CA ASP A 150 30.87 2.81 -3.97
C ASP A 150 30.09 3.17 -5.25
N GLY A 151 29.52 4.38 -5.29
CA GLY A 151 28.83 4.90 -6.47
C GLY A 151 27.30 5.05 -6.32
N PRO A 152 26.53 3.95 -6.16
CA PRO A 152 25.08 4.04 -6.21
C PRO A 152 24.50 4.65 -4.93
N ALA A 153 23.46 5.46 -5.09
CA ALA A 153 22.63 5.95 -3.98
C ALA A 153 21.72 4.85 -3.39
N GLU A 154 21.74 3.66 -3.98
CA GLU A 154 20.81 2.57 -3.70
C GLU A 154 21.55 1.26 -3.45
N VAL A 155 21.08 0.50 -2.47
CA VAL A 155 21.60 -0.84 -2.17
C VAL A 155 20.48 -1.75 -1.70
N SER A 156 20.53 -3.03 -2.02
CA SER A 156 19.66 -4.06 -1.43
C SER A 156 20.49 -4.91 -0.48
N PRO A 157 20.28 -4.83 0.85
CA PRO A 157 21.03 -5.63 1.81
C PRO A 157 20.85 -7.13 1.54
N SER A 158 21.91 -7.92 1.62
CA SER A 158 21.82 -9.38 1.50
C SER A 158 21.68 -10.05 2.86
N ALA A 159 21.62 -11.38 2.87
CA ALA A 159 21.66 -12.16 4.10
C ALA A 159 22.91 -11.86 4.97
N ASP A 160 24.04 -11.49 4.35
CA ASP A 160 25.29 -11.17 5.06
C ASP A 160 25.20 -9.86 5.87
N GLU A 161 24.29 -8.97 5.46
CA GLU A 161 24.05 -7.70 6.14
C GLU A 161 23.04 -7.82 7.29
N VAL A 162 22.31 -8.93 7.39
CA VAL A 162 21.35 -9.14 8.49
C VAL A 162 22.05 -9.02 9.84
N GLY A 163 21.48 -8.19 10.70
CA GLY A 163 22.02 -7.86 12.02
C GLY A 163 23.18 -6.89 12.06
N ARG A 164 23.64 -6.40 10.91
CA ARG A 164 24.63 -5.32 10.83
C ARG A 164 23.93 -3.97 10.69
N ARG A 165 24.58 -2.91 11.16
CA ARG A 165 24.18 -1.54 10.78
C ARG A 165 24.85 -1.18 9.45
N LEU A 166 24.20 -0.35 8.66
CA LEU A 166 24.78 0.22 7.45
C LEU A 166 25.11 1.70 7.71
N ARG A 167 26.25 2.15 7.21
CA ARG A 167 26.64 3.56 7.19
C ARG A 167 26.61 4.02 5.74
N VAL A 168 25.89 5.11 5.51
CA VAL A 168 25.81 5.75 4.20
C VAL A 168 26.55 7.06 4.28
N GLU A 169 27.55 7.22 3.43
CA GLU A 169 28.31 8.45 3.27
C GLU A 169 27.94 9.10 1.94
N CYS A 170 27.77 10.42 1.98
CA CYS A 170 27.46 11.25 0.83
C CYS A 170 28.51 12.35 0.72
N TYR A 171 29.10 12.47 -0.45
CA TYR A 171 30.13 13.44 -0.79
C TYR A 171 29.56 14.39 -1.84
N GLY A 172 29.47 15.68 -1.50
CA GLY A 172 29.15 16.72 -2.47
C GLY A 172 30.43 17.13 -3.19
N VAL A 173 30.44 16.99 -4.50
CA VAL A 173 31.57 17.32 -5.36
C VAL A 173 31.18 18.47 -6.27
N ALA A 174 31.98 19.54 -6.28
CA ALA A 174 31.84 20.65 -7.20
C ALA A 174 33.22 21.01 -7.73
N ARG A 175 33.34 21.19 -9.05
CA ARG A 175 34.62 21.50 -9.72
C ARG A 175 35.74 20.52 -9.33
N ASP A 176 35.42 19.23 -9.32
CA ASP A 176 36.30 18.11 -8.93
C ASP A 176 36.82 18.13 -7.49
N GLU A 177 36.29 19.00 -6.62
CA GLU A 177 36.64 19.05 -5.20
C GLU A 177 35.47 18.66 -4.30
N ILE A 178 35.77 17.98 -3.19
CA ILE A 178 34.76 17.66 -2.17
C ILE A 178 34.44 18.93 -1.38
N VAL A 179 33.25 19.49 -1.60
CA VAL A 179 32.78 20.72 -0.96
C VAL A 179 31.95 20.47 0.29
N ALA A 180 31.40 19.26 0.47
CA ALA A 180 30.66 18.88 1.67
C ALA A 180 30.62 17.36 1.85
N ARG A 181 30.41 16.94 3.10
CA ARG A 181 30.20 15.53 3.48
C ARG A 181 29.00 15.42 4.39
N GLY A 182 28.27 14.32 4.26
CA GLY A 182 27.22 13.92 5.19
C GLY A 182 27.25 12.41 5.38
N ALA A 183 26.84 11.94 6.55
CA ALA A 183 26.74 10.51 6.81
C ALA A 183 25.54 10.21 7.71
N VAL A 184 25.00 9.00 7.59
CA VAL A 184 23.95 8.47 8.46
C VAL A 184 24.18 6.98 8.68
N VAL A 185 23.89 6.51 9.90
CA VAL A 185 23.94 5.10 10.27
C VAL A 185 22.52 4.59 10.44
N THR A 186 22.21 3.44 9.86
CA THR A 186 20.92 2.77 10.00
C THR A 186 20.84 2.03 11.34
N GLU A 187 19.63 1.65 11.74
CA GLU A 187 19.42 0.51 12.63
C GLU A 187 19.90 -0.78 11.94
N THR A 188 19.99 -1.86 12.69
CA THR A 188 20.39 -3.17 12.17
C THR A 188 19.44 -3.67 11.08
N VAL A 189 19.99 -4.24 10.01
CA VAL A 189 19.20 -4.87 8.94
C VAL A 189 18.39 -6.04 9.51
N LEU A 190 17.09 -6.04 9.26
CA LEU A 190 16.20 -7.15 9.59
C LEU A 190 16.35 -8.27 8.58
N ALA A 191 16.21 -9.51 9.05
CA ALA A 191 15.96 -10.64 8.16
C ALA A 191 14.68 -10.39 7.36
N GLY A 192 14.68 -10.81 6.10
CA GLY A 192 13.48 -10.77 5.28
C GLY A 192 12.40 -11.70 5.86
N PRO A 193 11.12 -11.46 5.56
CA PRO A 193 10.06 -12.38 5.96
C PRO A 193 10.34 -13.77 5.37
N SER A 194 10.46 -14.75 6.25
CA SER A 194 10.66 -16.16 5.88
C SER A 194 9.37 -16.68 5.23
N GLY A 195 9.35 -16.77 3.90
CA GLY A 195 8.24 -17.33 3.13
C GLY A 195 7.30 -16.30 2.49
N GLY A 196 6.87 -16.60 1.25
CA GLY A 196 5.64 -16.04 0.69
C GLY A 196 4.50 -16.31 1.68
N GLY A 197 3.48 -15.44 1.71
CA GLY A 197 2.29 -15.75 2.51
C GLY A 197 1.81 -17.17 2.21
N ALA A 198 1.24 -17.88 3.19
CA ALA A 198 0.67 -19.19 2.90
C ALA A 198 -0.24 -19.08 1.67
N PRO A 199 -0.05 -19.91 0.63
CA PRO A 199 -0.75 -19.74 -0.64
C PRO A 199 -2.25 -19.66 -0.39
N ARG A 200 -2.91 -18.70 -1.06
CA ARG A 200 -4.35 -18.47 -0.86
C ARG A 200 -5.12 -19.74 -1.21
N ARG A 201 -5.93 -20.22 -0.28
CA ARG A 201 -6.85 -21.34 -0.53
C ARG A 201 -7.90 -20.90 -1.54
N TRP A 202 -8.16 -21.72 -2.55
CA TRP A 202 -9.22 -21.49 -3.53
C TRP A 202 -10.49 -22.26 -3.16
N VAL A 203 -11.64 -21.64 -3.37
CA VAL A 203 -12.96 -22.27 -3.20
C VAL A 203 -13.65 -22.30 -4.56
N GLY A 204 -13.97 -23.50 -5.05
CA GLY A 204 -14.60 -23.73 -6.36
C GLY A 204 -13.77 -24.64 -7.28
N GLU A 205 -14.14 -24.67 -8.56
CA GLU A 205 -13.48 -25.48 -9.60
C GLU A 205 -12.32 -24.69 -10.24
N THR A 206 -11.09 -25.17 -10.03
CA THR A 206 -9.88 -24.55 -10.60
C THR A 206 -9.31 -25.34 -11.79
N SER A 207 -10.01 -26.38 -12.24
CA SER A 207 -9.61 -27.23 -13.37
C SER A 207 -9.63 -26.47 -14.70
N ASN A 208 -8.77 -26.87 -15.65
CA ASN A 208 -8.63 -26.31 -17.01
C ASN A 208 -8.00 -24.89 -17.07
N ALA A 209 -6.72 -24.79 -16.68
CA ALA A 209 -5.99 -23.52 -16.56
C ALA A 209 -5.80 -22.76 -17.88
N GLU A 210 -5.83 -23.44 -19.03
CA GLU A 210 -5.61 -22.82 -20.35
C GLU A 210 -6.79 -21.95 -20.81
N GLU A 211 -8.03 -22.39 -20.54
CA GLU A 211 -9.25 -21.67 -20.94
C GLU A 211 -9.74 -20.65 -19.91
N ARG A 212 -9.17 -20.70 -18.71
CA ARG A 212 -9.49 -19.80 -17.61
C ARG A 212 -8.93 -18.39 -17.85
N VAL A 213 -9.71 -17.41 -17.43
CA VAL A 213 -9.25 -16.03 -17.16
C VAL A 213 -9.29 -15.76 -15.65
N ARG A 214 -8.12 -15.58 -15.03
CA ARG A 214 -8.02 -15.17 -13.64
C ARG A 214 -8.01 -13.64 -13.54
N VAL A 215 -8.95 -13.07 -12.80
CA VAL A 215 -9.03 -11.62 -12.54
C VAL A 215 -8.77 -11.35 -11.07
N ALA A 216 -7.92 -10.38 -10.77
CA ALA A 216 -7.68 -9.89 -9.41
C ALA A 216 -7.98 -8.40 -9.26
N SER A 217 -8.47 -7.99 -8.09
CA SER A 217 -8.69 -6.61 -7.68
C SER A 217 -7.96 -6.35 -6.37
N TYR A 218 -7.18 -5.28 -6.29
CA TYR A 218 -6.41 -4.97 -5.09
C TYR A 218 -6.17 -3.47 -4.89
N ASN A 219 -6.70 -2.92 -3.79
CA ASN A 219 -6.26 -1.62 -3.29
C ASN A 219 -4.91 -1.83 -2.58
N VAL A 220 -3.84 -1.23 -3.12
CA VAL A 220 -2.46 -1.50 -2.69
C VAL A 220 -1.94 -0.53 -1.61
N LEU A 221 -2.80 0.35 -1.10
CA LEU A 221 -2.47 1.38 -0.12
C LEU A 221 -1.33 2.30 -0.58
N ALA A 222 -1.68 3.47 -1.11
CA ALA A 222 -0.66 4.42 -1.59
C ALA A 222 0.30 4.85 -0.45
N GLU A 223 1.58 5.06 -0.77
CA GLU A 223 2.59 5.49 0.22
C GLU A 223 2.16 6.74 0.99
N ILE A 224 1.55 7.71 0.31
CA ILE A 224 1.00 8.94 0.93
C ILE A 224 -0.01 8.69 2.06
N TYR A 225 -0.70 7.54 2.08
CA TYR A 225 -1.69 7.21 3.11
C TYR A 225 -1.12 6.27 4.18
N ALA A 226 -0.07 5.50 3.86
CA ALA A 226 0.63 4.56 4.73
C ALA A 226 1.46 5.23 5.84
N THR A 227 0.86 6.16 6.59
CA THR A 227 1.54 6.96 7.60
C THR A 227 1.47 6.32 8.99
N PRO A 228 2.47 6.53 9.87
CA PRO A 228 2.42 6.05 11.25
C PRO A 228 1.26 6.62 12.08
N ASN A 229 0.70 7.76 11.68
CA ASN A 229 -0.47 8.34 12.35
C ASN A 229 -1.75 7.58 12.01
N MET A 230 -1.89 7.14 10.76
CA MET A 230 -3.04 6.35 10.31
C MET A 230 -2.92 4.88 10.78
N TYR A 231 -1.70 4.33 10.79
CA TYR A 231 -1.43 2.95 11.16
C TYR A 231 -0.44 2.85 12.35
N PRO A 232 -0.80 3.36 13.54
CA PRO A 232 0.11 3.43 14.68
C PRO A 232 0.48 2.06 15.27
N TYR A 233 -0.30 1.03 14.95
CA TYR A 233 -0.05 -0.37 15.32
C TYR A 233 0.89 -1.10 14.36
N CYS A 234 1.15 -0.55 13.16
CA CYS A 234 2.05 -1.15 12.19
C CYS A 234 3.48 -0.67 12.45
N ALA A 235 4.44 -1.60 12.38
CA ALA A 235 5.84 -1.24 12.54
C ALA A 235 6.28 -0.31 11.40
N ARG A 236 7.02 0.77 11.72
CA ARG A 236 7.40 1.80 10.73
C ARG A 236 8.15 1.25 9.52
N TRP A 237 8.99 0.23 9.72
CA TRP A 237 9.73 -0.43 8.63
C TRP A 237 8.82 -1.28 7.74
N ALA A 238 7.70 -1.79 8.26
CA ALA A 238 6.70 -2.53 7.50
C ALA A 238 5.74 -1.62 6.74
N LEU A 239 5.64 -0.33 7.12
CA LEU A 239 4.92 0.69 6.36
C LEU A 239 5.72 1.23 5.17
N ASP A 240 7.05 1.11 5.22
CA ASP A 240 7.95 1.58 4.17
C ASP A 240 7.57 0.99 2.81
N TRP A 241 7.53 1.85 1.79
CA TRP A 241 7.09 1.44 0.46
C TRP A 241 7.91 0.27 -0.07
N GLN A 242 9.23 0.25 0.09
CA GLN A 242 10.07 -0.79 -0.52
C GLN A 242 9.83 -2.15 0.12
N TYR A 243 9.51 -2.18 1.42
CA TYR A 243 9.08 -3.40 2.09
C TYR A 243 7.70 -3.86 1.60
N ARG A 244 6.70 -2.95 1.62
CA ARG A 244 5.34 -3.27 1.17
C ARG A 244 5.31 -3.69 -0.28
N PHE A 245 6.01 -2.98 -1.16
CA PHE A 245 6.13 -3.26 -2.58
C PHE A 245 6.60 -4.68 -2.86
N ARG A 246 7.67 -5.12 -2.18
CA ARG A 246 8.14 -6.51 -2.31
C ARG A 246 7.05 -7.51 -1.94
N ARG A 247 6.35 -7.29 -0.83
CA ARG A 247 5.25 -8.16 -0.38
C ARG A 247 4.03 -8.12 -1.30
N LEU A 248 3.70 -6.95 -1.85
CA LEU A 248 2.64 -6.78 -2.84
C LEU A 248 2.96 -7.61 -4.10
N VAL A 249 4.20 -7.53 -4.57
CA VAL A 249 4.67 -8.31 -5.73
C VAL A 249 4.64 -9.80 -5.43
N ASP A 250 5.10 -10.24 -4.25
CA ASP A 250 5.01 -11.66 -3.84
C ASP A 250 3.54 -12.15 -3.87
N GLU A 251 2.60 -11.39 -3.27
CA GLU A 251 1.18 -11.75 -3.26
C GLU A 251 0.55 -11.79 -4.67
N ILE A 252 0.91 -10.84 -5.54
CA ILE A 252 0.45 -10.81 -6.94
C ILE A 252 0.97 -12.02 -7.71
N ILE A 253 2.25 -12.38 -7.55
CA ILE A 253 2.86 -13.54 -8.22
C ILE A 253 2.25 -14.84 -7.73
N ASP A 254 2.03 -14.97 -6.42
CA ASP A 254 1.44 -16.18 -5.83
C ASP A 254 0.02 -16.45 -6.36
N VAL A 255 -0.74 -15.39 -6.66
CA VAL A 255 -2.07 -15.49 -7.29
C VAL A 255 -2.01 -15.62 -8.81
N ASP A 256 -0.98 -15.07 -9.44
CA ASP A 256 -0.70 -15.15 -10.88
C ASP A 256 -1.91 -14.75 -11.77
N PRO A 257 -2.50 -13.55 -11.58
CA PRO A 257 -3.70 -13.14 -12.31
C PRO A 257 -3.42 -12.94 -13.80
N ASP A 258 -4.40 -13.25 -14.66
CA ASP A 258 -4.31 -12.93 -16.08
C ASP A 258 -4.66 -11.47 -16.35
N VAL A 259 -5.54 -10.88 -15.53
CA VAL A 259 -5.87 -9.46 -15.47
C VAL A 259 -5.84 -8.98 -14.01
N LEU A 260 -5.11 -7.91 -13.73
CA LEU A 260 -4.93 -7.33 -12.40
C LEU A 260 -5.41 -5.88 -12.40
N CYS A 261 -6.38 -5.57 -11.54
CA CYS A 261 -6.92 -4.23 -11.31
C CYS A 261 -6.41 -3.69 -9.97
N LEU A 262 -5.57 -2.67 -10.00
CA LEU A 262 -5.03 -2.02 -8.81
C LEU A 262 -5.72 -0.68 -8.53
N GLN A 263 -5.99 -0.41 -7.27
CA GLN A 263 -6.42 0.89 -6.76
C GLN A 263 -5.34 1.46 -5.83
N GLU A 264 -5.32 2.78 -5.66
CA GLU A 264 -4.30 3.49 -4.88
C GLU A 264 -2.86 3.27 -5.38
N ALA A 265 -2.69 3.05 -6.68
CA ALA A 265 -1.37 3.05 -7.30
C ALA A 265 -0.83 4.48 -7.35
N GLN A 266 0.20 4.81 -6.56
CA GLN A 266 0.84 6.13 -6.57
C GLN A 266 1.74 6.29 -7.79
N ARG A 267 1.65 7.42 -8.52
CA ARG A 267 2.32 7.62 -9.81
C ARG A 267 3.84 7.32 -9.78
N ASP A 268 4.58 7.94 -8.87
CA ASP A 268 6.04 7.78 -8.83
C ASP A 268 6.48 6.34 -8.55
N HIS A 269 5.71 5.61 -7.76
CA HIS A 269 5.92 4.19 -7.48
C HIS A 269 5.43 3.30 -8.61
N TYR A 270 4.35 3.67 -9.30
CA TYR A 270 3.89 2.97 -10.48
C TYR A 270 4.98 2.95 -11.55
N GLU A 271 5.46 4.12 -11.95
CA GLU A 271 6.41 4.30 -13.06
C GLU A 271 7.78 3.68 -12.76
N ARG A 272 8.20 3.73 -11.49
CA ARG A 272 9.54 3.30 -11.10
C ARG A 272 9.62 1.86 -10.61
N ASP A 273 8.60 1.41 -9.88
CA ASP A 273 8.65 0.16 -9.13
C ASP A 273 7.65 -0.86 -9.70
N VAL A 274 6.36 -0.53 -9.75
CA VAL A 274 5.28 -1.49 -10.07
C VAL A 274 5.26 -1.91 -11.54
N GLU A 275 5.25 -0.96 -12.47
CA GLU A 275 5.18 -1.25 -13.90
C GLU A 275 6.42 -2.05 -14.37
N PRO A 276 7.66 -1.63 -14.10
CA PRO A 276 8.84 -2.42 -14.48
C PRO A 276 8.86 -3.85 -13.90
N ALA A 277 8.42 -4.02 -12.65
CA ALA A 277 8.43 -5.33 -11.99
C ALA A 277 7.39 -6.30 -12.58
N LEU A 278 6.22 -5.80 -12.99
CA LEU A 278 5.18 -6.59 -13.65
C LEU A 278 5.52 -6.81 -15.14
N GLU A 279 6.11 -5.83 -15.82
CA GLU A 279 6.60 -5.98 -17.19
C GLU A 279 7.66 -7.07 -17.33
N ALA A 280 8.61 -7.12 -16.39
CA ALA A 280 9.61 -8.18 -16.32
C ALA A 280 9.00 -9.58 -16.16
N ARG A 281 7.74 -9.66 -15.72
CA ARG A 281 6.96 -10.90 -15.53
C ARG A 281 5.93 -11.16 -16.62
N GLY A 282 5.99 -10.43 -17.72
CA GLY A 282 5.13 -10.67 -18.88
C GLY A 282 3.80 -9.92 -18.87
N TYR A 283 3.59 -8.99 -17.93
CA TYR A 283 2.42 -8.12 -17.92
C TYR A 283 2.64 -6.87 -18.78
N GLU A 284 1.58 -6.37 -19.37
CA GLU A 284 1.47 -5.03 -19.94
C GLU A 284 0.37 -4.29 -19.16
N GLY A 285 0.46 -2.97 -19.03
CA GLY A 285 -0.52 -2.24 -18.25
C GLY A 285 -0.77 -0.80 -18.67
N ILE A 286 -1.78 -0.21 -18.04
CA ILE A 286 -2.22 1.18 -18.19
C ILE A 286 -2.44 1.80 -16.82
N PHE A 287 -2.19 3.11 -16.72
CA PHE A 287 -2.38 3.88 -15.51
C PHE A 287 -3.30 5.09 -15.74
N ALA A 288 -4.21 5.32 -14.79
CA ALA A 288 -5.06 6.49 -14.72
C ALA A 288 -4.91 7.14 -13.34
N GLN A 289 -4.32 8.33 -13.32
CA GLN A 289 -4.13 9.12 -12.10
C GLN A 289 -5.41 9.86 -11.72
N LYS A 290 -5.68 10.01 -10.42
CA LYS A 290 -6.72 10.94 -9.92
C LYS A 290 -6.42 12.38 -10.36
N ALA A 291 -7.47 13.16 -10.63
CA ALA A 291 -7.36 14.50 -11.22
C ALA A 291 -6.85 15.60 -10.27
N ARG A 292 -6.60 15.27 -8.99
CA ARG A 292 -6.19 16.26 -7.98
C ARG A 292 -4.79 16.81 -8.25
N GLU A 293 -4.62 18.08 -7.90
CA GLU A 293 -3.28 18.67 -7.77
C GLU A 293 -2.58 18.10 -6.53
N GLY A 294 -1.33 17.70 -6.70
CA GLY A 294 -0.49 17.18 -5.63
C GLY A 294 0.98 17.35 -5.96
N ALA A 295 1.86 17.10 -5.00
CA ALA A 295 3.29 17.06 -5.27
C ALA A 295 3.57 16.06 -6.42
N ALA A 296 4.50 16.41 -7.31
CA ALA A 296 4.82 15.61 -8.49
C ALA A 296 5.05 14.14 -8.11
N GLY A 297 4.31 13.23 -8.76
CA GLY A 297 4.39 11.80 -8.50
C GLY A 297 3.62 11.28 -7.28
N LYS A 298 3.17 12.16 -6.35
CA LYS A 298 2.49 11.78 -5.09
C LYS A 298 0.96 11.72 -5.19
N VAL A 299 0.45 11.50 -6.39
CA VAL A 299 -0.99 11.32 -6.62
C VAL A 299 -1.25 9.88 -7.01
N ASP A 300 -2.21 9.28 -6.33
CA ASP A 300 -2.64 7.92 -6.58
C ASP A 300 -3.68 7.83 -7.70
N GLY A 301 -3.90 6.62 -8.17
CA GLY A 301 -4.78 6.32 -9.29
C GLY A 301 -5.19 4.86 -9.34
N CYS A 302 -5.73 4.47 -10.48
CA CYS A 302 -6.00 3.08 -10.84
C CYS A 302 -4.97 2.62 -11.86
N ALA A 303 -4.52 1.36 -11.73
CA ALA A 303 -3.74 0.69 -12.75
C ALA A 303 -4.43 -0.60 -13.17
N MET A 304 -4.27 -1.00 -14.43
CA MET A 304 -4.75 -2.27 -14.92
C MET A 304 -3.65 -2.96 -15.71
N PHE A 305 -3.37 -4.21 -15.39
CA PHE A 305 -2.38 -5.03 -16.05
C PHE A 305 -3.00 -6.30 -16.63
N TRP A 306 -2.44 -6.82 -17.71
CA TRP A 306 -2.81 -8.12 -18.29
C TRP A 306 -1.58 -8.88 -18.77
N LYS A 307 -1.64 -10.21 -18.79
CA LYS A 307 -0.58 -11.04 -19.36
C LYS A 307 -0.52 -10.88 -20.87
N ARG A 308 0.63 -10.43 -21.39
CA ARG A 308 0.91 -10.33 -22.83
C ARG A 308 0.82 -11.67 -23.57
N ALA A 309 0.96 -12.79 -22.85
CA ALA A 309 0.81 -14.11 -23.44
C ALA A 309 -0.66 -14.47 -23.75
N LYS A 310 -1.63 -13.84 -23.06
CA LYS A 310 -3.07 -14.14 -23.22
C LYS A 310 -3.83 -13.04 -23.93
N PHE A 311 -3.49 -11.78 -23.66
CA PHE A 311 -4.28 -10.63 -24.09
C PHE A 311 -3.46 -9.54 -24.76
N ARG A 312 -4.09 -8.85 -25.71
CA ARG A 312 -3.66 -7.53 -26.21
C ARG A 312 -4.74 -6.49 -25.94
N LEU A 313 -4.34 -5.25 -25.74
CA LEU A 313 -5.28 -4.14 -25.63
C LEU A 313 -5.91 -3.81 -26.99
N SER A 314 -7.24 -3.76 -27.05
CA SER A 314 -7.99 -3.36 -28.24
C SER A 314 -8.58 -1.96 -28.14
N GLU A 315 -9.13 -1.59 -26.98
CA GLU A 315 -9.69 -0.26 -26.72
C GLU A 315 -9.46 0.09 -25.24
N HIS A 316 -9.18 1.36 -24.94
CA HIS A 316 -9.05 1.86 -23.57
C HIS A 316 -9.74 3.22 -23.43
N ARG A 317 -10.40 3.43 -22.29
CA ARG A 317 -11.00 4.70 -21.88
C ARG A 317 -10.67 4.97 -20.41
N THR A 318 -10.10 6.14 -20.15
CA THR A 318 -10.05 6.71 -18.81
C THR A 318 -11.34 7.50 -18.55
N VAL A 319 -12.02 7.20 -17.45
CA VAL A 319 -13.21 7.93 -17.01
C VAL A 319 -12.81 8.88 -15.89
N SER A 320 -12.96 10.18 -16.15
CA SER A 320 -12.82 11.23 -15.14
C SER A 320 -14.22 11.59 -14.61
N PHE A 321 -14.52 11.24 -13.37
CA PHE A 321 -15.82 11.57 -12.77
C PHE A 321 -16.02 13.09 -12.65
N ASN A 322 -14.93 13.85 -12.53
CA ASN A 322 -14.97 15.31 -12.57
C ASN A 322 -15.49 15.82 -13.92
N ASP A 323 -14.98 15.28 -15.03
CA ASP A 323 -15.37 15.72 -16.38
C ASP A 323 -16.81 15.32 -16.68
N LEU A 324 -17.23 14.13 -16.24
CA LEU A 324 -18.63 13.70 -16.31
C LEU A 324 -19.54 14.63 -15.52
N ALA A 325 -19.15 15.04 -14.31
CA ALA A 325 -19.95 15.95 -13.49
C ALA A 325 -20.07 17.34 -14.14
N ARG A 326 -18.98 17.86 -14.71
CA ARG A 326 -19.00 19.15 -15.46
C ARG A 326 -19.87 19.06 -16.71
N GLY A 327 -19.77 17.96 -17.45
CA GLY A 327 -20.61 17.69 -18.61
C GLY A 327 -22.09 17.61 -18.24
N GLU A 328 -22.44 16.90 -17.17
CA GLU A 328 -23.82 16.77 -16.70
C GLU A 328 -24.39 18.10 -16.20
N ALA A 329 -23.63 18.88 -15.43
CA ALA A 329 -24.04 20.21 -14.99
C ALA A 329 -24.36 21.13 -16.19
N THR A 330 -23.56 21.04 -17.26
CA THR A 330 -23.76 21.79 -18.49
C THR A 330 -25.00 21.30 -19.24
N ALA A 331 -25.18 19.98 -19.37
CA ALA A 331 -26.32 19.38 -20.05
C ALA A 331 -27.66 19.65 -19.35
N LEU A 332 -27.66 19.75 -18.02
CA LEU A 332 -28.82 20.11 -17.21
C LEU A 332 -29.12 21.62 -17.21
N ALA A 333 -28.24 22.44 -17.79
CA ALA A 333 -28.35 23.91 -17.80
C ALA A 333 -28.64 24.50 -16.40
N LEU A 334 -27.90 24.02 -15.40
CA LEU A 334 -28.09 24.43 -14.01
C LEU A 334 -27.79 25.93 -13.83
N ALA A 335 -28.54 26.60 -12.96
CA ALA A 335 -28.20 27.97 -12.55
C ALA A 335 -26.87 28.00 -11.78
N ASP A 336 -26.12 29.10 -11.84
CA ASP A 336 -24.76 29.21 -11.26
C ASP A 336 -24.63 28.69 -9.83
N ARG A 337 -25.61 29.00 -8.98
CA ARG A 337 -25.65 28.53 -7.58
C ARG A 337 -25.77 27.01 -7.48
N ASP A 338 -26.68 26.42 -8.25
CA ASP A 338 -26.96 24.99 -8.23
C ASP A 338 -25.83 24.21 -8.91
N GLN A 339 -25.29 24.76 -10.00
CA GLN A 339 -24.07 24.25 -10.65
C GLN A 339 -22.90 24.24 -9.68
N HIS A 340 -22.67 25.32 -8.93
CA HIS A 340 -21.60 25.38 -7.93
C HIS A 340 -21.80 24.30 -6.85
N ALA A 341 -23.01 24.15 -6.31
CA ALA A 341 -23.32 23.13 -5.30
C ALA A 341 -23.15 21.70 -5.84
N PHE A 342 -23.62 21.43 -7.06
CA PHE A 342 -23.49 20.15 -7.75
C PHE A 342 -22.03 19.76 -7.95
N LEU A 343 -21.23 20.66 -8.50
CA LEU A 343 -19.80 20.42 -8.76
C LEU A 343 -19.02 20.30 -7.45
N LEU A 344 -19.31 21.12 -6.44
CA LEU A 344 -18.69 20.98 -5.12
C LEU A 344 -18.95 19.60 -4.50
N ARG A 345 -20.10 18.98 -4.79
CA ARG A 345 -20.46 17.66 -4.27
C ARG A 345 -19.87 16.51 -5.08
N LEU A 346 -19.72 16.65 -6.40
CA LEU A 346 -19.32 15.56 -7.31
C LEU A 346 -17.87 15.59 -7.80
N VAL A 347 -17.25 16.77 -7.86
CA VAL A 347 -15.83 16.91 -8.22
C VAL A 347 -14.99 16.44 -7.03
N LYS A 348 -14.52 15.19 -7.10
CA LYS A 348 -13.77 14.47 -6.05
C LYS A 348 -12.54 13.74 -6.57
N ASP A 349 -12.17 13.99 -7.82
CA ASP A 349 -10.92 13.54 -8.46
C ASP A 349 -10.79 12.04 -8.70
N ASN A 350 -11.79 11.26 -8.28
CA ASN A 350 -11.88 9.84 -8.56
C ASN A 350 -11.85 9.58 -10.09
N VAL A 351 -11.31 8.43 -10.46
CA VAL A 351 -11.20 7.98 -11.84
C VAL A 351 -11.57 6.50 -11.96
N ALA A 352 -11.89 6.08 -13.17
CA ALA A 352 -12.00 4.68 -13.55
C ALA A 352 -11.26 4.42 -14.87
N GLN A 353 -10.98 3.15 -15.14
CA GLN A 353 -10.43 2.66 -16.40
C GLN A 353 -11.42 1.65 -16.99
N ILE A 354 -11.62 1.68 -18.31
CA ILE A 354 -12.36 0.66 -19.05
C ILE A 354 -11.47 0.20 -20.19
N ALA A 355 -11.13 -1.08 -20.22
CA ALA A 355 -10.28 -1.68 -21.25
C ALA A 355 -11.00 -2.85 -21.92
N VAL A 356 -10.87 -2.96 -23.24
CA VAL A 356 -11.29 -4.13 -24.01
C VAL A 356 -10.03 -4.91 -24.38
N LEU A 357 -9.92 -6.11 -23.84
CA LEU A 357 -8.82 -7.04 -24.06
C LEU A 357 -9.23 -8.09 -25.09
N GLU A 358 -8.33 -8.45 -26.00
CA GLU A 358 -8.58 -9.47 -27.03
C GLU A 358 -7.57 -10.62 -26.89
N THR A 359 -8.06 -11.86 -27.00
CA THR A 359 -7.24 -13.07 -26.92
C THR A 359 -6.44 -13.34 -28.19
N PHE A 360 -5.23 -13.92 -28.07
CA PHE A 360 -4.39 -14.28 -29.22
C PHE A 360 -4.77 -15.61 -29.89
N HIS A 361 -5.34 -16.56 -29.14
CA HIS A 361 -5.18 -17.99 -29.43
C HIS A 361 -6.16 -18.64 -30.41
N ALA A 362 -7.06 -17.90 -31.04
CA ALA A 362 -7.93 -18.50 -32.04
C ALA A 362 -7.98 -17.66 -33.31
N VAL A 363 -7.22 -18.12 -34.31
CA VAL A 363 -7.28 -17.68 -35.71
C VAL A 363 -8.72 -17.72 -36.24
N HIS A 364 -9.61 -18.51 -35.61
CA HIS A 364 -11.03 -18.63 -35.95
C HIS A 364 -12.02 -18.16 -34.85
N HIS A 365 -11.58 -17.78 -33.63
CA HIS A 365 -12.47 -17.40 -32.51
C HIS A 365 -11.85 -16.35 -31.57
N ARG A 366 -11.57 -15.14 -32.07
CA ARG A 366 -11.09 -14.04 -31.23
C ARG A 366 -12.12 -13.67 -30.16
N ARG A 367 -11.85 -14.03 -28.89
CA ARG A 367 -12.66 -13.62 -27.74
C ARG A 367 -12.20 -12.26 -27.22
N ARG A 368 -13.16 -11.42 -26.85
CA ARG A 368 -12.94 -10.10 -26.23
C ARG A 368 -13.49 -10.09 -24.81
N LEU A 369 -12.87 -9.30 -23.94
CA LEU A 369 -13.27 -9.10 -22.55
C LEU A 369 -13.18 -7.61 -22.22
N CYS A 370 -14.30 -7.03 -21.79
CA CYS A 370 -14.32 -5.69 -21.19
C CYS A 370 -14.00 -5.81 -19.71
N VAL A 371 -12.98 -5.09 -19.26
CA VAL A 371 -12.63 -4.99 -17.85
C VAL A 371 -12.68 -3.53 -17.45
N ALA A 372 -13.42 -3.23 -16.38
CA ALA A 372 -13.43 -1.93 -15.74
C ALA A 372 -12.74 -2.01 -14.37
N ASN A 373 -12.00 -0.96 -14.03
CA ASN A 373 -11.35 -0.77 -12.73
C ASN A 373 -11.70 0.61 -12.18
N THR A 374 -12.06 0.71 -10.90
CA THR A 374 -12.40 2.01 -10.27
C THR A 374 -12.00 2.07 -8.80
N HIS A 375 -11.86 3.30 -8.31
CA HIS A 375 -11.80 3.61 -6.88
C HIS A 375 -12.79 4.76 -6.61
N LEU A 376 -13.98 4.43 -6.09
CA LEU A 376 -15.03 5.41 -5.79
C LEU A 376 -14.68 6.29 -4.58
N TYR A 377 -15.39 7.40 -4.43
CA TYR A 377 -15.16 8.35 -3.34
C TYR A 377 -15.24 7.69 -1.95
N SER A 378 -14.36 8.03 -1.03
CA SER A 378 -14.20 7.29 0.24
C SER A 378 -15.04 7.82 1.41
N ASN A 379 -15.57 9.05 1.31
CA ASN A 379 -16.30 9.63 2.44
C ASN A 379 -17.62 8.87 2.69
N LYS A 380 -17.74 8.31 3.90
CA LYS A 380 -18.88 7.50 4.34
C LYS A 380 -20.19 8.30 4.37
N GLU A 381 -20.10 9.61 4.60
CA GLU A 381 -21.23 10.53 4.66
C GLU A 381 -21.79 10.91 3.27
N ASN A 382 -21.09 10.54 2.20
CA ASN A 382 -21.37 11.00 0.84
C ASN A 382 -21.85 9.84 -0.04
N ALA A 383 -22.83 9.06 0.46
CA ALA A 383 -23.40 7.91 -0.25
C ALA A 383 -23.98 8.28 -1.63
N ASP A 384 -24.60 9.45 -1.74
CA ASP A 384 -25.09 10.05 -2.99
C ASP A 384 -23.99 10.30 -4.03
N THR A 385 -22.82 10.82 -3.64
CA THR A 385 -21.69 10.99 -4.57
C THR A 385 -21.18 9.64 -5.06
N LYS A 386 -21.07 8.65 -4.17
CA LYS A 386 -20.66 7.29 -4.55
C LYS A 386 -21.66 6.64 -5.49
N LEU A 387 -22.96 6.79 -5.21
CA LEU A 387 -24.04 6.29 -6.06
C LEU A 387 -24.05 6.97 -7.43
N TRP A 388 -23.86 8.29 -7.48
CA TRP A 388 -23.73 9.01 -8.75
C TRP A 388 -22.54 8.51 -9.56
N GLN A 389 -21.36 8.33 -8.94
CA GLN A 389 -20.17 7.81 -9.62
C GLN A 389 -20.38 6.40 -10.15
N ALA A 390 -21.00 5.51 -9.35
CA ALA A 390 -21.34 4.16 -9.78
C ALA A 390 -22.31 4.17 -10.97
N LEU A 391 -23.36 4.99 -10.93
CA LEU A 391 -24.32 5.14 -12.03
C LEU A 391 -23.67 5.70 -13.30
N ALA A 392 -22.81 6.71 -13.15
CA ALA A 392 -22.08 7.32 -14.26
C ALA A 392 -21.15 6.29 -14.93
N LEU A 393 -20.40 5.52 -14.14
CA LEU A 393 -19.54 4.45 -14.65
C LEU A 393 -20.35 3.36 -15.36
N SER A 394 -21.46 2.89 -14.76
CA SER A 394 -22.33 1.90 -15.40
C SER A 394 -22.89 2.39 -16.73
N ARG A 395 -23.18 3.68 -16.88
CA ARG A 395 -23.63 4.28 -18.15
C ARG A 395 -22.51 4.34 -19.19
N GLU A 396 -21.27 4.68 -18.81
CA GLU A 396 -20.13 4.63 -19.73
C GLU A 396 -19.87 3.20 -20.22
N ILE A 397 -19.93 2.22 -19.32
CA ILE A 397 -19.75 0.81 -19.65
C ILE A 397 -20.89 0.31 -20.55
N ASP A 398 -22.15 0.63 -20.23
CA ASP A 398 -23.31 0.21 -21.04
C ASP A 398 -23.22 0.76 -22.47
N ARG A 399 -22.80 2.01 -22.66
CA ARG A 399 -22.56 2.59 -23.99
C ARG A 399 -21.47 1.84 -24.76
N LEU A 400 -20.39 1.46 -24.09
CA LEU A 400 -19.31 0.69 -24.71
C LEU A 400 -19.78 -0.72 -25.08
N VAL A 401 -20.35 -1.46 -24.14
CA VAL A 401 -20.85 -2.83 -24.35
C VAL A 401 -21.93 -2.86 -25.45
N HIS A 402 -22.83 -1.87 -25.48
CA HIS A 402 -23.85 -1.79 -26.52
C HIS A 402 -23.27 -1.53 -27.92
N ARG A 403 -22.21 -0.72 -28.04
CA ARG A 403 -21.49 -0.54 -29.32
C ARG A 403 -20.92 -1.84 -29.86
N HIS A 404 -20.55 -2.76 -28.96
CA HIS A 404 -20.08 -4.10 -29.30
C HIS A 404 -21.22 -5.14 -29.43
N GLN A 405 -22.46 -4.69 -29.66
CA GLN A 405 -23.65 -5.53 -29.88
C GLN A 405 -24.07 -6.43 -28.69
N ARG A 406 -23.67 -6.08 -27.44
CA ARG A 406 -23.98 -6.82 -26.20
C ARG A 406 -23.34 -8.21 -26.06
N ASP A 407 -22.52 -8.63 -27.02
CA ASP A 407 -21.72 -9.88 -26.95
C ASP A 407 -20.33 -9.66 -26.34
N LEU A 408 -20.17 -8.62 -25.51
CA LEU A 408 -18.90 -8.29 -24.89
C LEU A 408 -18.91 -8.71 -23.41
N PRO A 409 -18.31 -9.87 -23.07
CA PRO A 409 -18.08 -10.28 -21.69
C PRO A 409 -17.55 -9.13 -20.84
N LEU A 410 -18.10 -8.96 -19.64
CA LEU A 410 -17.83 -7.81 -18.78
C LEU A 410 -17.38 -8.26 -17.40
N VAL A 411 -16.33 -7.61 -16.91
CA VAL A 411 -15.88 -7.63 -15.51
C VAL A 411 -15.73 -6.19 -15.02
N ILE A 412 -16.24 -5.89 -13.82
CA ILE A 412 -16.02 -4.61 -13.13
C ILE A 412 -15.39 -4.92 -11.77
N ALA A 413 -14.14 -4.51 -11.61
CA ALA A 413 -13.38 -4.66 -10.38
C ALA A 413 -13.12 -3.28 -9.75
N GLY A 414 -12.87 -3.25 -8.44
CA GLY A 414 -12.49 -2.01 -7.78
C GLY A 414 -12.76 -1.96 -6.29
N ASP A 415 -12.32 -0.84 -5.71
CA ASP A 415 -12.73 -0.38 -4.39
C ASP A 415 -13.93 0.57 -4.56
N PHE A 416 -15.09 0.12 -4.11
CA PHE A 416 -16.34 0.87 -4.25
C PHE A 416 -16.63 1.73 -3.02
N ASN A 417 -15.82 1.65 -1.96
CA ASN A 417 -16.04 2.35 -0.68
C ASN A 417 -17.48 2.22 -0.16
N SER A 418 -18.11 1.07 -0.43
CA SER A 418 -19.54 0.84 -0.26
C SER A 418 -19.80 -0.58 0.21
N VAL A 419 -20.49 -0.73 1.34
CA VAL A 419 -20.81 -2.03 1.94
C VAL A 419 -21.97 -2.75 1.22
N PRO A 420 -22.19 -4.07 1.45
CA PRO A 420 -23.25 -4.81 0.75
C PRO A 420 -24.69 -4.32 0.98
N THR A 421 -24.92 -3.50 2.02
CA THR A 421 -26.22 -2.87 2.32
C THR A 421 -26.38 -1.47 1.72
N SER A 422 -25.42 -1.01 0.92
CA SER A 422 -25.44 0.33 0.32
C SER A 422 -26.26 0.40 -0.97
N SER A 423 -26.67 1.61 -1.32
CA SER A 423 -27.34 1.90 -2.60
C SER A 423 -26.45 1.62 -3.81
N VAL A 424 -25.13 1.79 -3.69
CA VAL A 424 -24.16 1.44 -4.74
C VAL A 424 -24.19 -0.05 -5.02
N TYR A 425 -24.15 -0.87 -3.96
CA TYR A 425 -24.23 -2.32 -4.10
C TYR A 425 -25.59 -2.74 -4.68
N ALA A 426 -26.70 -2.16 -4.19
CA ALA A 426 -28.04 -2.43 -4.70
C ALA A 426 -28.19 -2.10 -6.20
N LEU A 427 -27.65 -0.96 -6.63
CA LEU A 427 -27.62 -0.54 -8.03
C LEU A 427 -26.89 -1.58 -8.88
N LEU A 428 -25.67 -1.97 -8.50
CA LEU A 428 -24.86 -2.91 -9.28
C LEU A 428 -25.48 -4.32 -9.30
N ALA A 429 -25.99 -4.79 -8.15
CA ALA A 429 -26.52 -6.14 -8.02
C ALA A 429 -27.89 -6.34 -8.67
N THR A 430 -28.73 -5.30 -8.73
CA THR A 430 -30.12 -5.41 -9.21
C THR A 430 -30.42 -4.57 -10.45
N GLY A 431 -29.48 -3.71 -10.86
CA GLY A 431 -29.67 -2.73 -11.92
C GLY A 431 -30.51 -1.51 -11.51
N THR A 432 -31.01 -1.46 -10.27
CA THR A 432 -31.90 -0.40 -9.75
C THR A 432 -31.65 -0.12 -8.28
N VAL A 433 -32.20 0.98 -7.76
CA VAL A 433 -32.22 1.28 -6.32
C VAL A 433 -33.65 1.49 -5.88
N ASP A 434 -34.04 0.92 -4.74
CA ASP A 434 -35.34 1.19 -4.12
C ASP A 434 -35.47 2.71 -3.85
N PRO A 435 -36.52 3.39 -4.33
CA PRO A 435 -36.75 4.80 -4.05
C PRO A 435 -36.77 5.17 -2.56
N ASN A 436 -37.04 4.22 -1.67
CA ASN A 436 -37.06 4.41 -0.22
C ASN A 436 -35.74 3.99 0.47
N HIS A 437 -34.71 3.68 -0.29
CA HIS A 437 -33.42 3.28 0.26
C HIS A 437 -32.83 4.38 1.18
N ALA A 438 -32.28 3.99 2.33
CA ALA A 438 -31.81 4.93 3.35
C ALA A 438 -30.76 5.92 2.83
N ASP A 439 -29.81 5.48 2.00
CA ASP A 439 -28.82 6.36 1.35
C ASP A 439 -29.41 7.47 0.47
N LEU A 440 -30.64 7.30 -0.04
CA LEU A 440 -31.34 8.33 -0.80
C LEU A 440 -31.98 9.38 0.12
N HIS A 441 -32.24 9.02 1.38
CA HIS A 441 -32.91 9.82 2.41
C HIS A 441 -32.11 9.86 3.72
N PRO A 442 -30.85 10.34 3.72
CA PRO A 442 -30.04 10.34 4.93
C PRO A 442 -30.69 11.25 6.00
N PRO A 443 -30.92 10.73 7.23
CA PRO A 443 -31.51 11.53 8.29
C PRO A 443 -30.59 12.71 8.64
N ASN A 444 -31.16 13.92 8.72
CA ASN A 444 -30.45 15.15 9.12
C ASN A 444 -29.31 15.61 8.20
N ASP A 445 -29.35 15.35 6.89
CA ASP A 445 -28.35 15.95 5.99
C ASP A 445 -28.62 17.44 5.74
N LYS A 446 -28.25 18.30 6.69
CA LYS A 446 -28.24 19.76 6.53
C LYS A 446 -27.32 20.23 5.38
N ARG A 447 -26.48 19.34 4.83
CA ARG A 447 -25.59 19.60 3.68
C ARG A 447 -26.26 19.32 2.34
N ARG A 448 -27.39 18.61 2.31
CA ARG A 448 -28.30 18.62 1.15
C ARG A 448 -28.93 20.00 1.10
N GLY A 449 -28.38 20.86 0.25
CA GLY A 449 -29.07 22.07 -0.18
C GLY A 449 -30.41 21.70 -0.83
N PRO A 450 -31.19 22.69 -1.30
CA PRO A 450 -32.47 22.43 -1.98
C PRO A 450 -32.32 21.60 -3.27
N PHE A 451 -31.10 21.41 -3.75
CA PHE A 451 -30.76 20.76 -5.01
C PHE A 451 -30.22 19.35 -4.79
N SER A 452 -30.85 18.35 -5.41
CA SER A 452 -30.39 16.95 -5.42
C SER A 452 -29.38 16.73 -6.54
N ILE A 453 -28.22 16.14 -6.22
CA ILE A 453 -27.23 15.73 -7.22
C ILE A 453 -27.58 14.42 -7.92
N LEU A 454 -28.52 13.67 -7.36
CA LEU A 454 -29.02 12.43 -7.94
C LEU A 454 -30.25 12.74 -8.81
N PRO A 455 -30.44 12.00 -9.92
CA PRO A 455 -31.69 12.07 -10.66
C PRO A 455 -32.85 11.54 -9.81
N ASP A 456 -34.08 11.69 -10.31
CA ASP A 456 -35.25 11.05 -9.71
C ASP A 456 -34.95 9.56 -9.41
N PRO A 457 -35.24 9.05 -8.21
CA PRO A 457 -34.93 7.67 -7.83
C PRO A 457 -35.43 6.62 -8.82
N ARG A 458 -36.56 6.86 -9.50
CA ARG A 458 -37.11 5.97 -10.55
C ARG A 458 -36.21 5.85 -11.78
N ASN A 459 -35.33 6.84 -11.97
CA ASN A 459 -34.37 6.94 -13.07
C ASN A 459 -32.94 6.55 -12.66
N ILE A 460 -32.72 6.07 -11.42
CA ILE A 460 -31.46 5.49 -10.98
C ILE A 460 -31.45 4.00 -11.39
N ASN A 461 -31.08 3.75 -12.64
CA ASN A 461 -31.01 2.39 -13.19
C ASN A 461 -29.95 2.23 -14.28
N HIS A 462 -29.53 0.98 -14.53
CA HIS A 462 -28.67 0.58 -15.65
C HIS A 462 -29.10 -0.77 -16.23
N ARG A 463 -28.54 -1.15 -17.40
CA ARG A 463 -28.90 -2.37 -18.14
C ARG A 463 -27.88 -3.51 -18.03
N LEU A 464 -26.75 -3.27 -17.36
CA LEU A 464 -25.74 -4.30 -17.12
C LEU A 464 -26.33 -5.42 -16.27
N ASN A 465 -26.13 -6.67 -16.69
CA ASN A 465 -26.44 -7.86 -15.92
C ASN A 465 -25.20 -8.22 -15.11
N LEU A 466 -25.20 -7.98 -13.80
CA LEU A 466 -24.00 -8.13 -12.97
C LEU A 466 -24.25 -9.08 -11.80
N ALA A 467 -23.28 -9.93 -11.53
CA ALA A 467 -23.21 -10.76 -10.33
C ALA A 467 -21.84 -10.58 -9.65
N SER A 468 -21.83 -10.55 -8.31
CA SER A 468 -20.58 -10.54 -7.54
C SER A 468 -19.98 -11.94 -7.54
N ALA A 469 -18.71 -12.05 -7.96
CA ALA A 469 -17.98 -13.31 -8.02
C ALA A 469 -17.92 -14.02 -6.66
N TYR A 470 -17.69 -13.27 -5.57
CA TYR A 470 -17.58 -13.84 -4.23
C TYR A 470 -18.93 -14.27 -3.69
N ARG A 471 -19.99 -13.47 -3.88
CA ARG A 471 -21.33 -13.88 -3.49
C ARG A 471 -21.80 -15.13 -4.21
N VAL A 472 -21.53 -15.25 -5.51
CA VAL A 472 -21.89 -16.46 -6.28
C VAL A 472 -21.12 -17.68 -5.77
N ALA A 473 -19.80 -17.56 -5.59
CA ALA A 473 -18.95 -18.68 -5.20
C ALA A 473 -19.13 -19.13 -3.74
N LEU A 474 -19.41 -18.20 -2.83
CA LEU A 474 -19.46 -18.45 -1.38
C LEU A 474 -20.90 -18.44 -0.81
N GLY A 475 -21.90 -18.07 -1.62
CA GLY A 475 -23.29 -17.88 -1.19
C GLY A 475 -23.56 -16.57 -0.44
N ALA A 476 -22.52 -15.84 -0.06
CA ALA A 476 -22.58 -14.53 0.60
C ALA A 476 -21.34 -13.70 0.26
N GLU A 477 -21.43 -12.39 0.44
CA GLU A 477 -20.24 -11.54 0.39
C GLU A 477 -19.30 -11.88 1.56
N PRO A 478 -17.98 -11.68 1.42
CA PRO A 478 -17.06 -11.78 2.53
C PRO A 478 -17.48 -10.89 3.68
N SER A 479 -17.08 -11.22 4.91
CA SER A 479 -17.32 -10.35 6.06
C SER A 479 -16.51 -9.05 5.98
N PHE A 480 -15.34 -9.10 5.35
CA PHE A 480 -14.50 -7.94 5.12
C PHE A 480 -13.55 -8.13 3.95
N THR A 481 -13.15 -7.01 3.35
CA THR A 481 -12.04 -6.88 2.38
C THR A 481 -11.04 -5.82 2.82
N ILE A 482 -11.44 -4.91 3.73
CA ILE A 482 -10.56 -4.03 4.50
C ILE A 482 -10.61 -4.42 5.98
N LEU A 483 -9.45 -4.43 6.65
CA LEU A 483 -9.34 -4.80 8.06
C LEU A 483 -8.44 -3.84 8.83
N THR A 484 -9.05 -2.83 9.46
CA THR A 484 -8.37 -1.91 10.38
C THR A 484 -9.08 -1.90 11.74
N PRO A 485 -8.44 -1.41 12.82
CA PRO A 485 -9.13 -1.20 14.09
C PRO A 485 -10.30 -0.21 14.01
N ALA A 486 -10.24 0.74 13.07
CA ALA A 486 -11.27 1.78 12.91
C ALA A 486 -12.46 1.32 12.06
N PHE A 487 -12.24 0.39 11.13
CA PHE A 487 -13.28 -0.12 10.24
C PHE A 487 -12.91 -1.49 9.67
N GLN A 488 -13.91 -2.36 9.61
CA GLN A 488 -13.85 -3.66 8.98
C GLN A 488 -15.14 -3.84 8.17
N GLY A 489 -15.02 -4.27 6.93
CA GLY A 489 -16.17 -4.48 6.05
C GLY A 489 -15.76 -4.76 4.62
N THR A 490 -16.73 -5.12 3.80
CA THR A 490 -16.52 -5.43 2.37
C THR A 490 -16.74 -4.17 1.57
N LEU A 491 -15.67 -3.67 0.95
CA LEU A 491 -15.67 -2.48 0.09
C LEU A 491 -15.23 -2.79 -1.33
N ASP A 492 -14.50 -3.88 -1.50
CA ASP A 492 -13.93 -4.32 -2.77
C ASP A 492 -14.81 -5.40 -3.39
N TYR A 493 -14.99 -5.36 -4.70
CA TYR A 493 -15.83 -6.33 -5.42
C TYR A 493 -15.23 -6.67 -6.79
N VAL A 494 -15.53 -7.87 -7.26
CA VAL A 494 -15.36 -8.27 -8.66
C VAL A 494 -16.74 -8.68 -9.18
N TRP A 495 -17.36 -7.78 -9.93
CA TRP A 495 -18.61 -8.01 -10.65
C TRP A 495 -18.33 -8.59 -12.02
N TYR A 496 -19.18 -9.48 -12.51
CA TYR A 496 -19.09 -10.02 -13.85
C TYR A 496 -20.49 -10.21 -14.46
N ASP A 497 -20.57 -10.31 -15.79
CA ASP A 497 -21.82 -10.66 -16.46
C ASP A 497 -22.04 -12.17 -16.51
N PRO A 498 -23.00 -12.72 -15.73
CA PRO A 498 -23.23 -14.16 -15.68
C PRO A 498 -23.88 -14.74 -16.94
N ALA A 499 -24.34 -13.91 -17.88
CA ALA A 499 -24.84 -14.38 -19.17
C ALA A 499 -23.71 -14.79 -20.12
N THR A 500 -22.50 -14.24 -19.92
CA THR A 500 -21.36 -14.44 -20.83
C THR A 500 -20.15 -15.09 -20.16
N LEU A 501 -20.07 -15.01 -18.83
CA LEU A 501 -18.98 -15.57 -18.03
C LEU A 501 -19.54 -16.44 -16.89
N ARG A 502 -18.76 -17.46 -16.49
CA ARG A 502 -19.00 -18.27 -15.29
C ARG A 502 -17.88 -18.04 -14.28
N CYS A 503 -18.23 -17.69 -13.05
CA CYS A 503 -17.31 -17.74 -11.92
C CYS A 503 -17.16 -19.18 -11.43
N ALA A 504 -15.97 -19.75 -11.59
CA ALA A 504 -15.70 -21.14 -11.23
C ALA A 504 -15.03 -21.26 -9.86
N ALA A 505 -14.16 -20.32 -9.49
CA ALA A 505 -13.51 -20.31 -8.18
C ALA A 505 -13.14 -18.89 -7.72
N VAL A 506 -12.98 -18.73 -6.40
CA VAL A 506 -12.46 -17.50 -5.79
C VAL A 506 -11.36 -17.80 -4.78
N ALA A 507 -10.42 -16.88 -4.62
CA ALA A 507 -9.39 -16.95 -3.59
C ALA A 507 -9.98 -16.60 -2.22
N GLN A 508 -10.05 -17.56 -1.30
CA GLN A 508 -10.65 -17.37 0.02
C GLN A 508 -9.98 -16.22 0.78
N ILE A 509 -10.79 -15.36 1.43
CA ILE A 509 -10.29 -14.33 2.34
C ILE A 509 -9.64 -15.01 3.57
N PRO A 510 -8.41 -14.63 3.95
CA PRO A 510 -7.75 -15.21 5.11
C PRO A 510 -8.56 -14.95 6.38
N SER A 511 -8.54 -15.90 7.33
CA SER A 511 -9.29 -15.75 8.57
C SER A 511 -8.83 -14.51 9.36
N HIS A 512 -9.75 -13.87 10.08
CA HIS A 512 -9.42 -12.73 10.94
C HIS A 512 -8.26 -13.05 11.91
N HIS A 513 -8.23 -14.26 12.49
CA HIS A 513 -7.14 -14.70 13.37
C HIS A 513 -5.77 -14.68 12.68
N LEU A 514 -5.69 -15.20 11.45
CA LEU A 514 -4.44 -15.19 10.67
C LEU A 514 -3.99 -13.75 10.37
N LEU A 515 -4.91 -12.88 9.97
CA LEU A 515 -4.61 -11.49 9.62
C LEU A 515 -4.17 -10.64 10.83
N THR A 516 -4.60 -11.01 12.04
CA THR A 516 -4.34 -10.26 13.28
C THR A 516 -3.33 -10.92 14.21
N THR A 517 -2.59 -11.92 13.72
CA THR A 517 -1.58 -12.64 14.50
C THR A 517 -0.45 -11.72 14.97
N THR A 518 -0.01 -10.79 14.11
CA THR A 518 1.16 -9.92 14.36
C THR A 518 0.79 -8.48 14.75
N ALA A 519 -0.46 -8.07 14.52
CA ALA A 519 -0.95 -6.73 14.81
C ALA A 519 -2.49 -6.71 14.94
N LYS A 520 -3.05 -5.60 15.45
CA LYS A 520 -4.50 -5.43 15.64
C LYS A 520 -5.30 -5.23 14.33
N GLY A 521 -4.63 -5.13 13.20
CA GLY A 521 -5.22 -4.90 11.88
C GLY A 521 -4.15 -4.87 10.79
N LEU A 522 -4.55 -4.41 9.61
CA LEU A 522 -3.75 -4.29 8.41
C LEU A 522 -3.47 -2.80 8.08
N PRO A 523 -2.35 -2.47 7.40
CA PRO A 523 -1.25 -3.36 7.06
C PRO A 523 -0.46 -3.77 8.30
N ASN A 524 0.35 -4.81 8.15
CA ASN A 524 1.30 -5.26 9.16
C ASN A 524 2.53 -5.87 8.50
N ALA A 525 3.42 -6.48 9.29
CA ALA A 525 4.65 -7.09 8.78
C ALA A 525 4.39 -8.16 7.70
N GLN A 526 3.25 -8.85 7.74
CA GLN A 526 2.95 -9.95 6.82
C GLN A 526 2.13 -9.49 5.61
N PHE A 527 1.20 -8.55 5.82
CA PHE A 527 0.21 -8.09 4.84
C PHE A 527 0.44 -6.61 4.51
N PRO A 528 0.75 -6.27 3.24
CA PRO A 528 1.29 -4.97 2.85
C PRO A 528 0.26 -3.88 2.51
N SER A 529 -1.03 -4.19 2.59
CA SER A 529 -2.13 -3.25 2.41
C SER A 529 -3.11 -3.42 3.57
N ASP A 530 -3.90 -2.39 3.85
CA ASP A 530 -5.08 -2.50 4.73
C ASP A 530 -6.26 -3.22 4.08
N HIS A 531 -6.22 -3.38 2.76
CA HIS A 531 -7.12 -4.21 1.97
C HIS A 531 -6.55 -5.60 1.70
N ILE A 532 -7.43 -6.51 1.30
CA ILE A 532 -7.13 -7.89 0.95
C ILE A 532 -7.40 -8.07 -0.54
N MET A 533 -6.44 -8.62 -1.28
CA MET A 533 -6.64 -8.90 -2.70
C MET A 533 -7.79 -9.89 -2.90
N LEU A 534 -8.71 -9.51 -3.79
CA LEU A 534 -9.73 -10.38 -4.35
C LEU A 534 -9.19 -11.01 -5.62
N ALA A 535 -9.39 -12.30 -5.79
CA ALA A 535 -9.16 -12.98 -7.07
C ALA A 535 -10.26 -14.00 -7.37
N CYS A 536 -10.59 -14.15 -8.65
CA CYS A 536 -11.54 -15.13 -9.15
C CYS A 536 -11.11 -15.74 -10.49
N ASP A 537 -11.53 -16.98 -10.71
CA ASP A 537 -11.33 -17.75 -11.92
C ASP A 537 -12.62 -17.71 -12.75
N LEU A 538 -12.56 -17.14 -13.96
CA LEU A 538 -13.69 -16.97 -14.86
C LEU A 538 -13.52 -17.81 -16.13
N PHE A 539 -14.63 -18.31 -16.67
CA PHE A 539 -14.69 -19.01 -17.96
C PHE A 539 -15.71 -18.34 -18.88
N PHE A 540 -15.39 -18.22 -20.17
CA PHE A 540 -16.37 -17.81 -21.18
C PHE A 540 -17.42 -18.90 -21.37
N LEU A 541 -18.70 -18.51 -21.41
CA LEU A 541 -19.82 -19.45 -21.58
C LEU A 541 -20.13 -19.78 -23.05
N VAL A 542 -19.55 -19.05 -24.00
CA VAL A 542 -19.67 -19.27 -25.45
C VAL A 542 -18.32 -19.02 -26.14
#